data_AF-A0A936JRJ9-F1
#
_entry.id   AF-A0A936JRJ9-F1
#
_cell.length_a   1.000
_cell.length_b   1.000
_cell.length_c   1.000
_cell.angle_alpha   90.00
_cell.angle_beta   90.00
_cell.angle_gamma   90.00
#
_symmetry.space_group_name_H-M   'P 1'
#
loop_
_entity.id
_entity.type
_entity.pdbx_description
1 polymer ?
#
loop_
_entity_poly.entity_id
_entity_poly.type
_entity_poly.pdbx_seq_one_letter_code
_entity_poly.pdbx_strand_id
1 'polypeptide(L)'
;MGLFGCSGSVEIVNRADGGGGEGGEGTSSSSTGPIWDAGKDAFDEYIDPGCPDNPPPIEDFQCNPSNQATSGCSFGEACYIYVSYPDEPCGQEIYGAFCAPAGFGVQGDACNGAFDCAAGFVCVVTGSGNQCVQLCPLQGNDNCPSGLVCEPIDVEGFGGCL
;
A
#
# COMPACT_ATOMS: atom_id res chain seq x y z
N MET A 1 -4.75 42.42 -20.13
CA MET A 1 -6.03 42.49 -20.86
C MET A 1 -6.36 41.08 -21.32
N GLY A 2 -7.53 40.53 -20.94
CA GLY A 2 -7.97 39.20 -21.37
C GLY A 2 -8.72 38.43 -20.28
N LEU A 3 -9.94 38.88 -19.98
CA LEU A 3 -10.96 38.20 -19.15
C LEU A 3 -11.91 37.44 -20.08
N PHE A 4 -12.05 36.12 -19.92
CA PHE A 4 -13.19 35.29 -20.36
C PHE A 4 -13.15 34.03 -19.46
N GLY A 5 -14.16 33.63 -18.68
CA GLY A 5 -15.56 34.01 -18.62
C GLY A 5 -16.44 32.79 -18.92
N CYS A 6 -16.56 31.83 -18.00
CA CYS A 6 -17.59 30.78 -18.08
C CYS A 6 -18.81 31.23 -17.27
N SER A 7 -19.83 31.77 -17.94
CA SER A 7 -21.14 32.05 -17.35
C SER A 7 -22.08 30.87 -17.61
N GLY A 8 -22.31 30.05 -16.60
CA GLY A 8 -23.44 29.12 -16.53
C GLY A 8 -24.31 29.52 -15.34
N SER A 9 -25.50 30.05 -15.63
CA SER A 9 -26.51 30.41 -14.64
C SER A 9 -27.07 29.14 -13.99
N VAL A 10 -26.75 28.92 -12.72
CA VAL A 10 -27.45 27.96 -11.86
C VAL A 10 -28.77 28.62 -11.45
N GLU A 11 -29.89 28.04 -11.86
CA GLU A 11 -31.18 28.42 -11.30
C GLU A 11 -31.25 27.93 -9.85
N ILE A 12 -31.14 28.89 -8.93
CA ILE A 12 -31.39 28.70 -7.51
C ILE A 12 -32.91 28.73 -7.33
N VAL A 13 -33.54 27.56 -7.25
CA VAL A 13 -34.86 27.44 -6.64
C VAL A 13 -34.69 27.62 -5.13
N ASN A 14 -34.92 28.85 -4.66
CA ASN A 14 -35.14 29.13 -3.25
C ASN A 14 -36.41 28.39 -2.81
N ARG A 15 -36.27 27.34 -2.01
CA ARG A 15 -37.23 27.10 -0.93
C ARG A 15 -36.47 27.00 0.37
N ALA A 16 -36.85 27.90 1.26
CA ALA A 16 -36.21 28.27 2.49
C ALA A 16 -36.16 27.13 3.52
N ASP A 17 -35.29 27.38 4.50
CA ASP A 17 -35.20 26.77 5.84
C ASP A 17 -34.51 25.38 5.87
N GLY A 18 -33.35 25.18 6.51
CA GLY A 18 -32.51 26.03 7.35
C GLY A 18 -31.52 25.16 8.15
N GLY A 19 -30.42 25.77 8.62
CA GLY A 19 -29.63 25.29 9.77
C GLY A 19 -28.51 24.29 9.47
N GLY A 20 -27.27 24.70 9.72
CA GLY A 20 -26.10 23.83 9.78
C GLY A 20 -25.86 23.24 11.18
N GLY A 21 -24.78 22.45 11.30
CA GLY A 21 -24.13 22.14 12.57
C GLY A 21 -23.89 20.66 12.84
N GLU A 22 -22.61 20.27 12.67
CA GLU A 22 -21.79 19.42 13.55
C GLU A 22 -22.14 17.93 13.79
N GLY A 23 -21.09 17.12 13.91
CA GLY A 23 -21.14 15.67 13.94
C GLY A 23 -21.39 15.04 15.30
N GLY A 24 -21.28 13.70 15.32
CA GLY A 24 -21.16 12.87 16.51
C GLY A 24 -22.39 12.04 16.87
N GLU A 25 -22.13 10.74 17.07
CA GLU A 25 -22.85 9.77 17.91
C GLU A 25 -24.24 9.27 17.52
N GLY A 26 -24.38 7.95 17.71
CA GLY A 26 -25.53 7.17 17.35
C GLY A 26 -26.79 7.55 18.13
N THR A 27 -27.91 7.45 17.45
CA THR A 27 -29.15 6.92 18.04
C THR A 27 -30.11 6.56 16.92
N SER A 28 -30.64 5.35 17.03
CA SER A 28 -31.78 4.78 16.33
C SER A 28 -32.81 5.82 15.86
N SER A 29 -32.94 6.00 14.54
CA SER A 29 -34.06 6.72 13.93
C SER A 29 -35.04 5.71 13.34
N SER A 30 -36.13 5.49 14.08
CA SER A 30 -37.32 4.77 13.63
C SER A 30 -37.91 5.45 12.41
N SER A 31 -37.74 4.84 11.23
CA SER A 31 -38.45 5.19 10.02
C SER A 31 -39.86 4.62 10.08
N THR A 32 -40.87 5.50 10.18
CA THR A 32 -42.29 5.14 10.05
C THR A 32 -42.65 5.08 8.56
N GLY A 33 -42.12 4.07 7.87
CA GLY A 33 -42.53 3.68 6.51
C GLY A 33 -43.52 2.51 6.54
N PRO A 34 -44.22 2.21 5.43
CA PRO A 34 -45.15 1.07 5.38
C PRO A 34 -44.44 -0.22 5.78
N ILE A 35 -45.08 -0.99 6.67
CA ILE A 35 -44.60 -2.22 7.30
C ILE A 35 -44.58 -3.35 6.26
N TRP A 36 -43.62 -3.29 5.33
CA TRP A 36 -43.15 -4.47 4.64
C TRP A 36 -42.01 -4.97 5.52
N ASP A 37 -42.28 -6.08 6.21
CA ASP A 37 -41.25 -6.94 6.78
C ASP A 37 -40.38 -7.35 5.58
N ALA A 38 -39.37 -6.53 5.27
CA ALA A 38 -38.29 -6.86 4.37
C ALA A 38 -37.58 -8.00 5.11
N GLY A 39 -38.12 -9.20 4.89
CA GLY A 39 -37.84 -10.37 5.68
C GLY A 39 -36.35 -10.46 5.88
N LYS A 40 -35.94 -10.66 7.15
CA LYS A 40 -34.55 -10.83 7.58
C LYS A 40 -33.71 -11.27 6.40
N ASP A 41 -32.75 -10.43 6.00
CA ASP A 41 -31.83 -10.73 4.92
C ASP A 41 -31.50 -12.23 4.97
N ALA A 42 -31.79 -12.94 3.89
CA ALA A 42 -32.00 -14.40 3.90
C ALA A 42 -30.74 -15.24 4.22
N PHE A 43 -29.70 -14.59 4.72
CA PHE A 43 -28.44 -15.15 5.16
C PHE A 43 -28.09 -14.53 6.52
N ASP A 44 -27.76 -15.38 7.48
CA ASP A 44 -27.16 -14.93 8.73
C ASP A 44 -25.92 -14.09 8.40
N GLU A 45 -25.78 -12.95 9.08
CA GLU A 45 -24.59 -12.11 8.96
C GLU A 45 -23.35 -12.96 9.29
N TYR A 46 -22.41 -13.07 8.34
CA TYR A 46 -21.18 -13.79 8.56
C TYR A 46 -20.39 -13.10 9.66
N ILE A 47 -20.25 -13.76 10.81
CA ILE A 47 -19.37 -13.33 11.89
C ILE A 47 -18.02 -13.97 11.64
N ASP A 48 -17.04 -13.17 11.26
CA ASP A 48 -15.64 -13.60 11.18
C ASP A 48 -15.19 -14.03 12.59
N PRO A 49 -14.80 -15.31 12.81
CA PRO A 49 -14.26 -15.74 14.09
C PRO A 49 -12.98 -14.99 14.48
N GLY A 50 -12.35 -14.30 13.52
CA GLY A 50 -11.08 -13.61 13.68
C GLY A 50 -9.91 -14.59 13.78
N CYS A 51 -8.71 -14.07 13.60
CA CYS A 51 -7.51 -14.77 13.98
C CYS A 51 -7.18 -14.48 15.45
N PRO A 52 -6.60 -15.43 16.21
CA PRO A 52 -5.98 -15.12 17.49
C PRO A 52 -4.90 -14.05 17.30
N ASP A 53 -4.49 -13.38 18.39
CA ASP A 53 -3.47 -12.32 18.34
C ASP A 53 -2.28 -12.72 17.45
N ASN A 54 -2.03 -11.94 16.40
CA ASN A 54 -0.92 -12.21 15.50
C ASN A 54 0.39 -11.95 16.24
N PRO A 55 1.26 -12.96 16.38
CA PRO A 55 2.61 -12.72 16.89
C PRO A 55 3.41 -11.83 15.90
N PRO A 56 4.56 -11.29 16.32
CA PRO A 56 5.41 -10.49 15.44
C PRO A 56 5.80 -11.28 14.17
N PRO A 57 6.01 -10.60 13.03
CA PRO A 57 6.38 -11.26 11.79
C PRO A 57 7.66 -12.09 11.89
N ILE A 58 7.76 -13.12 11.04
CA ILE A 58 8.93 -13.98 10.99
C ILE A 58 9.94 -13.38 10.01
N GLU A 59 11.18 -13.20 10.45
CA GLU A 59 12.26 -12.61 9.66
C GLU A 59 13.28 -13.68 9.21
N ASP A 60 13.67 -13.69 7.93
CA ASP A 60 14.68 -14.59 7.33
C ASP A 60 15.63 -13.81 6.37
N PHE A 61 16.49 -12.97 6.95
CA PHE A 61 17.45 -12.16 6.20
C PHE A 61 18.80 -12.87 6.06
N GLN A 62 19.08 -13.44 4.88
CA GLN A 62 20.38 -14.03 4.54
C GLN A 62 21.42 -12.97 4.14
N CYS A 63 20.94 -11.77 3.81
CA CYS A 63 21.75 -10.64 3.36
C CYS A 63 21.10 -9.31 3.82
N ASN A 64 21.85 -8.20 3.76
CA ASN A 64 21.36 -6.87 4.09
C ASN A 64 20.91 -6.10 2.83
N PRO A 65 19.60 -5.92 2.60
CA PRO A 65 19.09 -5.26 1.41
C PRO A 65 19.24 -3.72 1.44
N SER A 66 19.33 -3.10 2.62
CA SER A 66 19.55 -1.64 2.76
C SER A 66 20.98 -1.22 2.37
N ASN A 67 21.94 -2.15 2.37
CA ASN A 67 23.32 -1.85 2.06
C ASN A 67 23.90 -2.89 1.11
N GLN A 68 23.74 -2.63 -0.19
CA GLN A 68 24.21 -3.52 -1.24
C GLN A 68 25.75 -3.64 -1.30
N ALA A 69 26.49 -2.64 -0.82
CA ALA A 69 27.95 -2.68 -0.81
C ALA A 69 28.52 -3.68 0.21
N THR A 70 27.77 -3.93 1.28
CA THR A 70 28.13 -4.91 2.33
C THR A 70 26.98 -5.87 2.59
N SER A 71 26.22 -6.22 1.56
CA SER A 71 25.00 -7.01 1.70
C SER A 71 25.26 -8.43 2.19
N GLY A 72 26.48 -8.94 2.00
CA GLY A 72 26.82 -10.34 2.25
C GLY A 72 26.68 -11.24 1.03
N CYS A 73 26.24 -10.70 -0.12
CA CYS A 73 26.14 -11.44 -1.39
C CYS A 73 27.47 -11.51 -2.14
N SER A 74 27.59 -12.50 -3.04
CA SER A 74 28.79 -12.69 -3.86
C SER A 74 28.91 -11.63 -4.95
N PHE A 75 30.06 -11.56 -5.60
CA PHE A 75 30.26 -10.65 -6.74
C PHE A 75 29.27 -10.96 -7.87
N GLY A 76 28.55 -9.93 -8.33
CA GLY A 76 27.53 -10.04 -9.38
C GLY A 76 26.13 -10.43 -8.85
N GLU A 77 25.99 -10.62 -7.54
CA GLU A 77 24.70 -10.85 -6.90
C GLU A 77 24.18 -9.57 -6.21
N ALA A 78 22.88 -9.52 -6.03
CA ALA A 78 22.16 -8.51 -5.27
C ALA A 78 21.37 -9.18 -4.14
N CYS A 79 21.13 -8.43 -3.07
CA CYS A 79 20.27 -8.85 -1.98
C CYS A 79 18.84 -8.40 -2.26
N TYR A 80 17.97 -9.36 -2.60
CA TYR A 80 16.57 -9.10 -2.90
C TYR A 80 15.69 -9.46 -1.71
N ILE A 81 14.79 -8.54 -1.36
CA ILE A 81 13.74 -8.79 -0.36
C ILE A 81 12.65 -9.69 -0.93
N TYR A 82 11.98 -10.42 -0.05
CA TYR A 82 10.79 -11.19 -0.38
C TYR A 82 9.79 -11.21 0.77
N VAL A 83 8.54 -11.52 0.41
CA VAL A 83 7.48 -11.88 1.32
C VAL A 83 7.02 -13.28 0.94
N SER A 84 7.03 -14.20 1.90
CA SER A 84 6.34 -15.49 1.76
C SER A 84 5.00 -15.38 2.49
N TYR A 85 3.92 -15.34 1.72
CA TYR A 85 2.57 -15.36 2.26
C TYR A 85 2.21 -16.78 2.76
N PRO A 86 1.50 -16.90 3.89
CA PRO A 86 1.06 -18.19 4.40
C PRO A 86 -0.08 -18.76 3.56
N ASP A 87 -0.19 -20.10 3.50
CA ASP A 87 -1.32 -20.79 2.88
C ASP A 87 -2.57 -20.81 3.79
N GLU A 88 -2.37 -20.67 5.11
CA GLU A 88 -3.42 -20.71 6.11
C GLU A 88 -3.97 -19.30 6.40
N PRO A 89 -5.29 -19.13 6.63
CA PRO A 89 -5.91 -17.81 6.86
C PRO A 89 -5.33 -17.01 8.04
N CYS A 90 -4.82 -17.72 9.04
CA CYS A 90 -4.17 -17.14 10.22
C CYS A 90 -2.68 -17.50 10.30
N GLY A 91 -2.08 -17.90 9.18
CA GLY A 91 -0.64 -18.06 9.12
C GLY A 91 0.05 -16.70 9.17
N GLN A 92 1.37 -16.73 9.32
CA GLN A 92 2.19 -15.52 9.37
C GLN A 92 2.96 -15.36 8.08
N GLU A 93 3.12 -14.12 7.66
CA GLU A 93 4.04 -13.74 6.59
C GLU A 93 5.49 -13.90 7.06
N ILE A 94 6.34 -14.36 6.15
CA ILE A 94 7.79 -14.41 6.36
C ILE A 94 8.41 -13.31 5.51
N TYR A 95 9.04 -12.35 6.14
CA TYR A 95 9.82 -11.31 5.48
C TYR A 95 11.28 -11.73 5.47
N GLY A 96 11.95 -11.61 4.32
CA GLY A 96 13.35 -11.99 4.25
C GLY A 96 14.09 -11.34 3.11
N ALA A 97 15.36 -11.72 3.00
CA ALA A 97 16.16 -11.37 1.84
C ALA A 97 17.16 -12.48 1.49
N PHE A 98 17.39 -12.68 0.18
CA PHE A 98 18.32 -13.68 -0.32
C PHE A 98 19.20 -13.10 -1.44
N CYS A 99 20.35 -13.73 -1.64
CA CYS A 99 21.28 -13.37 -2.71
C CYS A 99 20.90 -14.07 -4.01
N ALA A 100 20.82 -13.29 -5.09
CA ALA A 100 20.62 -13.81 -6.44
C ALA A 100 21.32 -12.91 -7.46
N PRO A 101 21.51 -13.34 -8.73
CA PRO A 101 22.12 -12.51 -9.76
C PRO A 101 21.47 -11.13 -9.86
N ALA A 102 22.28 -10.08 -9.88
CA ALA A 102 21.81 -8.71 -10.01
C ALA A 102 21.22 -8.47 -11.41
N GLY A 103 20.05 -7.84 -11.48
CA GLY A 103 19.49 -7.33 -12.71
C GLY A 103 20.20 -6.05 -13.17
N PHE A 104 19.59 -5.37 -14.14
CA PHE A 104 20.17 -4.15 -14.74
C PHE A 104 19.24 -2.94 -14.66
N GLY A 105 17.96 -3.12 -14.35
CA GLY A 105 16.97 -2.04 -14.29
C GLY A 105 17.20 -1.07 -13.13
N VAL A 106 17.05 0.21 -13.37
CA VAL A 106 17.22 1.29 -12.39
C VAL A 106 15.90 2.03 -12.16
N GLN A 107 15.92 3.12 -11.36
CA GLN A 107 14.72 3.88 -11.01
C GLN A 107 13.83 4.19 -12.23
N GLY A 108 12.59 3.72 -12.19
CA GLY A 108 11.57 3.96 -13.21
C GLY A 108 11.61 3.02 -14.41
N ASP A 109 12.62 2.13 -14.51
CA ASP A 109 12.65 1.13 -15.58
C ASP A 109 11.54 0.10 -15.41
N ALA A 110 10.93 -0.34 -16.51
CA ALA A 110 9.90 -1.37 -16.48
C ALA A 110 10.48 -2.73 -16.05
N CYS A 111 9.73 -3.47 -15.25
CA CYS A 111 10.13 -4.79 -14.74
C CYS A 111 8.97 -5.78 -14.72
N ASN A 112 9.27 -7.08 -14.83
CA ASN A 112 8.31 -8.18 -14.67
C ASN A 112 8.52 -8.94 -13.36
N GLY A 113 9.63 -8.68 -12.66
CA GLY A 113 9.91 -9.22 -11.34
C GLY A 113 11.16 -8.61 -10.71
N ALA A 114 11.46 -9.01 -9.48
CA ALA A 114 12.57 -8.45 -8.71
C ALA A 114 13.93 -8.57 -9.42
N PHE A 115 14.19 -9.68 -10.11
CA PHE A 115 15.48 -9.95 -10.78
C PHE A 115 15.76 -9.13 -12.03
N ASP A 116 14.77 -8.38 -12.53
CA ASP A 116 15.01 -7.43 -13.65
C ASP A 116 15.73 -6.17 -13.14
N CYS A 117 15.56 -5.86 -11.86
CA CYS A 117 16.10 -4.66 -11.22
C CYS A 117 17.54 -4.87 -10.73
N ALA A 118 18.35 -3.83 -10.82
CA ALA A 118 19.71 -3.79 -10.32
C ALA A 118 19.75 -3.88 -8.79
N ALA A 119 20.95 -4.12 -8.25
CA ALA A 119 21.15 -4.18 -6.81
C ALA A 119 20.65 -2.91 -6.11
N GLY A 120 19.83 -3.07 -5.08
CA GLY A 120 19.23 -1.97 -4.31
C GLY A 120 17.96 -1.40 -4.92
N PHE A 121 17.42 -2.04 -5.96
CA PHE A 121 16.13 -1.72 -6.55
C PHE A 121 15.17 -2.90 -6.39
N VAL A 122 13.89 -2.60 -6.24
CA VAL A 122 12.79 -3.57 -6.15
C VAL A 122 11.74 -3.27 -7.22
N CYS A 123 11.18 -4.31 -7.82
CA CYS A 123 10.09 -4.16 -8.79
C CYS A 123 8.77 -3.98 -8.04
N VAL A 124 8.18 -2.77 -8.11
CA VAL A 124 6.89 -2.47 -7.47
C VAL A 124 5.80 -2.26 -8.51
N VAL A 125 4.57 -2.64 -8.16
CA VAL A 125 3.38 -2.41 -8.98
C VAL A 125 2.89 -1.00 -8.74
N THR A 126 2.71 -0.21 -9.80
CA THR A 126 2.15 1.14 -9.70
C THR A 126 0.98 1.32 -10.66
N GLY A 127 0.24 2.43 -10.51
CA GLY A 127 -0.85 2.78 -11.42
C GLY A 127 -0.43 2.96 -12.89
N SER A 128 0.87 3.10 -13.17
CA SER A 128 1.43 3.28 -14.53
C SER A 128 2.09 2.00 -15.08
N GLY A 129 2.07 0.90 -14.32
CA GLY A 129 2.79 -0.33 -14.62
C GLY A 129 3.83 -0.68 -13.55
N ASN A 130 4.52 -1.79 -13.74
CA ASN A 130 5.55 -2.26 -12.84
C ASN A 130 6.87 -1.56 -13.13
N GLN A 131 7.51 -1.02 -12.10
CA GLN A 131 8.77 -0.29 -12.24
C GLN A 131 9.78 -0.64 -11.14
N CYS A 132 11.05 -0.60 -11.49
CA CYS A 132 12.15 -0.71 -10.53
C CYS A 132 12.24 0.59 -9.72
N VAL A 133 12.22 0.49 -8.40
CA VAL A 133 12.35 1.63 -7.49
C VAL A 133 13.45 1.38 -6.48
N GLN A 134 14.20 2.43 -6.13
CA GLN A 134 15.27 2.33 -5.16
C GLN A 134 14.71 1.97 -3.79
N LEU A 135 15.31 0.98 -3.14
CA LEU A 135 15.00 0.65 -1.76
C LEU A 135 15.50 1.73 -0.80
N CYS A 136 14.68 2.05 0.19
CA CYS A 136 15.01 3.00 1.26
C CYS A 136 14.63 2.41 2.62
N PRO A 137 15.38 2.73 3.69
CA PRO A 137 14.98 2.38 5.04
C PRO A 137 13.86 3.33 5.50
N LEU A 138 12.81 2.78 6.12
CA LEU A 138 11.72 3.60 6.68
C LEU A 138 12.14 4.40 7.92
N GLN A 139 13.27 4.02 8.54
CA GLN A 139 13.83 4.70 9.69
C GLN A 139 15.20 5.30 9.33
N GLY A 140 15.41 6.55 9.71
CA GLY A 140 16.67 7.25 9.47
C GLY A 140 16.66 8.10 8.20
N ASN A 141 17.76 8.05 7.45
CA ASN A 141 17.88 8.79 6.18
C ASN A 141 17.43 7.88 5.04
N ASP A 142 16.37 8.27 4.33
CA ASP A 142 15.79 7.50 3.23
C ASP A 142 16.72 7.39 2.01
N ASN A 143 17.64 8.36 1.83
CA ASN A 143 18.53 8.46 0.69
C ASN A 143 17.79 8.43 -0.67
N CYS A 144 16.53 8.84 -0.69
CA CYS A 144 15.77 8.86 -1.93
C CYS A 144 16.30 9.98 -2.85
N PRO A 145 16.36 9.74 -4.17
CA PRO A 145 16.67 10.77 -5.15
C PRO A 145 15.77 12.00 -4.99
N SER A 146 16.28 13.18 -5.36
CA SER A 146 15.53 14.43 -5.21
C SER A 146 14.18 14.36 -5.92
N GLY A 147 13.11 14.64 -5.17
CA GLY A 147 11.74 14.62 -5.67
C GLY A 147 11.00 13.30 -5.45
N LEU A 148 11.65 12.29 -4.86
CA LEU A 148 11.02 11.05 -4.44
C LEU A 148 10.90 10.98 -2.92
N VAL A 149 9.92 10.24 -2.43
CA VAL A 149 9.66 10.01 -1.01
C VAL A 149 9.79 8.51 -0.71
N CYS A 150 10.34 8.17 0.45
CA CYS A 150 10.36 6.79 0.91
C CYS A 150 8.98 6.37 1.41
N GLU A 151 8.29 5.57 0.62
CA GLU A 151 6.99 5.03 0.98
C GLU A 151 7.11 3.55 1.38
N PRO A 152 6.39 3.09 2.42
CA PRO A 152 6.42 1.70 2.84
C PRO A 152 5.96 0.76 1.73
N ILE A 153 6.64 -0.38 1.61
CA ILE A 153 6.29 -1.48 0.72
C ILE A 153 5.87 -2.71 1.55
N ASP A 154 5.48 -3.80 0.88
CA ASP A 154 4.98 -5.04 1.51
C ASP A 154 6.03 -5.78 2.38
N VAL A 155 7.19 -5.19 2.65
CA VAL A 155 8.23 -5.76 3.52
C VAL A 155 8.48 -4.80 4.67
N GLU A 156 8.25 -5.27 5.89
CA GLU A 156 8.36 -4.44 7.10
C GLU A 156 9.76 -3.82 7.24
N GLY A 157 9.80 -2.53 7.59
CA GLY A 157 11.05 -1.77 7.76
C GLY A 157 11.65 -1.22 6.47
N PHE A 158 11.14 -1.63 5.30
CA PHE A 158 11.61 -1.18 3.99
C PHE A 158 10.56 -0.34 3.26
N GLY A 159 11.06 0.59 2.47
CA GLY A 159 10.27 1.38 1.55
C GLY A 159 10.87 1.40 0.15
N GLY A 160 10.11 1.96 -0.78
CA GLY A 160 10.55 2.30 -2.13
C GLY A 160 10.53 3.82 -2.33
N CYS A 161 11.51 4.35 -3.06
CA CYS A 161 11.52 5.75 -3.46
C CYS A 161 10.56 5.98 -4.64
N LEU A 162 9.45 6.68 -4.38
CA LEU A 162 8.35 6.93 -5.32
C LEU A 162 8.06 8.42 -5.52
#